data_AF-A0AAD0XNX1-F1
#
_entry.id   AF-A0AAD0XNX1-F1
#
_cell.length_a   1.000
_cell.length_b   1.000
_cell.length_c   1.000
_cell.angle_alpha   90.00
_cell.angle_beta   90.00
_cell.angle_gamma   90.00
#
_symmetry.space_group_name_H-M   'P 1'
#
loop_
_entity.id
_entity.type
_entity.pdbx_description
1 polymer ?
#
loop_
_entity_poly.entity_id
_entity_poly.type
_entity_poly.pdbx_seq_one_letter_code
_entity_poly.pdbx_strand_id
1 'polypeptide(L)'
;MKQHLVRIFGYGFLLWLIPFLVAIPFYTRDGKLLTDIFLFKSVMLITGSLTGCLLFVSLALKISGKKFGILLGSGFIWLIINWGLDFLILLPMSKMSHGDYFIQIGLGYIAMVFVSFSIGWVADKSANLR
;
A
#
# COMPACT_ATOMS: atom_id res chain seq x y z
N MET A 1 -4.45 15.47 -12.02
CA MET A 1 -4.30 13.99 -12.11
C MET A 1 -3.47 13.52 -13.30
N LYS A 2 -3.79 13.87 -14.56
CA LYS A 2 -3.09 13.32 -15.76
C LYS A 2 -1.56 13.40 -15.69
N GLN A 3 -1.02 14.53 -15.24
CA GLN A 3 0.42 14.76 -15.08
C GLN A 3 1.12 13.86 -14.02
N HIS A 4 0.34 13.21 -13.15
CA HIS A 4 0.88 12.37 -12.06
C HIS A 4 0.47 10.90 -12.19
N LEU A 5 -0.30 10.50 -13.21
CA LEU A 5 -0.83 9.14 -13.33
C LEU A 5 0.29 8.09 -13.28
N VAL A 6 1.35 8.27 -14.07
CA VAL A 6 2.49 7.33 -14.08
C VAL A 6 3.08 7.15 -12.68
N ARG A 7 3.20 8.23 -11.90
CA ARG A 7 3.68 8.16 -10.52
C ARG A 7 2.67 7.49 -9.59
N ILE A 8 1.38 7.80 -9.74
CA ILE A 8 0.32 7.18 -8.94
C ILE A 8 0.31 5.67 -9.16
N PHE A 9 0.26 5.19 -10.40
CA PHE A 9 0.26 3.76 -10.69
C PHE A 9 1.59 3.10 -10.29
N GLY A 10 2.73 3.74 -10.60
CA GLY A 10 4.04 3.24 -10.21
C GLY A 10 4.20 3.11 -8.70
N TYR A 11 3.70 4.08 -7.92
CA TYR A 11 3.78 4.02 -6.45
C TYR A 11 2.82 3.00 -5.87
N GLY A 12 1.62 2.86 -6.42
CA GLY A 12 0.70 1.78 -6.01
C GLY A 12 1.31 0.40 -6.22
N PHE A 13 2.01 0.20 -7.34
CA PHE A 13 2.76 -1.02 -7.61
C PHE A 13 3.96 -1.20 -6.67
N LEU A 14 4.75 -0.15 -6.43
CA LEU A 14 5.88 -0.21 -5.49
C LEU A 14 5.44 -0.52 -4.06
N LEU A 15 4.28 0.00 -3.64
CA LEU A 15 3.70 -0.27 -2.33
C LEU A 15 3.39 -1.76 -2.13
N TRP A 16 3.05 -2.47 -3.20
CA TRP A 16 2.88 -3.92 -3.18
C TRP A 16 4.22 -4.66 -3.30
N LEU A 17 5.07 -4.23 -4.25
CA LEU A 17 6.32 -4.89 -4.59
C LEU A 17 7.31 -4.90 -3.42
N ILE A 18 7.41 -3.80 -2.66
CA ILE A 18 8.38 -3.70 -1.57
C ILE A 18 8.09 -4.73 -0.47
N PRO A 19 6.90 -4.80 0.15
CA PRO A 19 6.54 -5.88 1.08
C PRO A 19 6.71 -7.27 0.47
N PHE A 20 6.33 -7.46 -0.79
CA PHE A 20 6.50 -8.75 -1.47
C PHE A 20 7.98 -9.18 -1.55
N LEU A 21 8.89 -8.28 -1.93
CA LEU A 21 10.32 -8.55 -1.96
C LEU A 21 10.90 -8.80 -0.56
N VAL A 22 10.41 -8.06 0.44
CA VAL A 22 10.79 -8.26 1.85
C VAL A 22 10.27 -9.61 2.38
N ALA A 23 9.19 -10.16 1.82
CA ALA A 23 8.66 -11.46 2.20
C ALA A 23 9.55 -12.63 1.73
N ILE A 24 10.21 -12.53 0.57
CA ILE A 24 11.02 -13.60 -0.03
C ILE A 24 12.00 -14.27 0.96
N PRO A 25 12.85 -13.54 1.72
CA PRO A 25 13.79 -14.17 2.65
C PRO A 25 13.13 -14.91 3.82
N PHE A 26 11.83 -14.73 4.07
CA PHE A 26 11.08 -15.46 5.09
C PHE A 26 10.58 -16.83 4.63
N TYR A 27 10.76 -17.19 3.36
CA TYR A 27 10.29 -18.46 2.80
C TYR A 27 11.44 -19.33 2.31
N THR A 28 11.30 -20.64 2.47
CA THR A 28 12.16 -21.61 1.80
C THR A 28 11.88 -21.66 0.30
N ARG A 29 12.78 -22.29 -0.47
CA ARG A 29 12.56 -22.54 -1.91
C ARG A 29 11.33 -23.40 -2.19
N ASP A 30 10.97 -24.27 -1.24
CA ASP A 30 9.77 -25.11 -1.24
C ASP A 30 8.52 -24.41 -0.68
N GLY A 31 8.61 -23.10 -0.39
CA GLY A 31 7.45 -22.27 -0.02
C GLY A 31 7.00 -22.38 1.44
N LYS A 32 7.85 -22.91 2.33
CA LYS A 32 7.55 -22.98 3.77
C LYS A 32 8.04 -21.73 4.48
N LEU A 33 7.25 -21.21 5.39
CA LEU A 33 7.64 -20.08 6.23
C LEU A 33 8.78 -20.50 7.18
N LEU A 34 9.87 -19.74 7.19
CA LEU A 34 11.08 -19.97 7.99
C LEU A 34 10.98 -19.42 9.42
N THR A 35 9.92 -18.68 9.72
CA THR A 35 9.74 -17.94 10.97
C THR A 35 8.34 -18.19 11.54
N ASP A 36 8.11 -17.71 12.76
CA ASP A 36 6.76 -17.56 13.30
C ASP A 36 5.87 -16.66 12.43
N ILE A 37 4.61 -17.07 12.28
CA ILE A 37 3.61 -16.39 11.44
C ILE A 37 3.24 -15.00 11.95
N PHE A 38 3.22 -14.77 13.26
CA PHE A 38 2.94 -13.46 13.83
C PHE A 38 4.10 -12.50 13.57
N LEU A 39 5.35 -12.97 13.70
CA LEU A 39 6.51 -12.17 13.35
C LEU A 39 6.48 -11.77 11.86
N PHE A 40 6.24 -12.74 10.96
CA PHE A 40 6.11 -12.46 9.53
C PHE A 40 5.05 -11.40 9.23
N LYS A 41 3.83 -11.58 9.73
CA LYS A 41 2.72 -10.63 9.53
C LYS A 41 3.03 -9.25 10.08
N SER A 42 3.68 -9.16 11.24
CA SER A 42 4.08 -7.89 11.84
C SER A 42 5.10 -7.16 10.98
N VAL A 43 6.10 -7.86 10.44
CA VAL A 43 7.09 -7.29 9.52
C VAL A 43 6.43 -6.79 8.23
N MET A 44 5.49 -7.56 7.67
CA MET A 44 4.73 -7.15 6.48
C MET A 44 3.90 -5.90 6.74
N LEU A 45 3.20 -5.84 7.89
CA LEU A 45 2.40 -4.68 8.27
C LEU A 45 3.26 -3.42 8.43
N ILE A 46 4.40 -3.53 9.14
CA ILE A 46 5.33 -2.41 9.34
C ILE A 46 5.90 -1.95 8.00
N THR A 47 6.37 -2.89 7.18
CA THR A 47 6.99 -2.61 5.87
C THR A 47 6.00 -1.92 4.93
N GLY A 48 4.78 -2.46 4.82
CA GLY A 48 3.71 -1.89 3.99
C GLY A 48 3.28 -0.51 4.49
N SER A 49 3.10 -0.34 5.80
CA SER A 49 2.70 0.95 6.39
C SER A 49 3.76 2.03 6.16
N LEU A 50 5.03 1.73 6.45
CA LEU A 50 6.14 2.67 6.25
C LEU A 50 6.28 3.04 4.77
N THR A 51 6.26 2.04 3.89
CA THR A 51 6.32 2.25 2.43
C THR A 51 5.17 3.16 1.97
N GLY A 52 3.95 2.88 2.41
CA GLY A 52 2.77 3.66 2.05
C GLY A 52 2.89 5.11 2.48
N CYS A 53 3.27 5.35 3.75
CA CYS A 53 3.50 6.69 4.28
C CYS A 53 4.56 7.45 3.47
N LEU A 54 5.71 6.84 3.20
CA LEU A 54 6.80 7.49 2.45
C LEU A 54 6.39 7.81 1.00
N LEU A 55 5.70 6.89 0.33
CA LEU A 55 5.23 7.11 -1.04
C LEU A 55 4.14 8.18 -1.11
N PHE A 56 3.19 8.23 -0.16
CA PHE A 56 2.19 9.30 -0.11
C PHE A 56 2.81 10.66 0.18
N VAL A 57 3.76 10.74 1.12
CA VAL A 57 4.52 11.98 1.38
C VAL A 57 5.27 12.41 0.12
N SER A 58 5.99 11.50 -0.54
CA SER A 58 6.70 11.77 -1.79
C SER A 58 5.77 12.27 -2.91
N LEU A 59 4.58 11.67 -3.02
CA LEU A 59 3.57 12.09 -3.99
C LEU A 59 3.02 13.47 -3.65
N ALA A 60 2.70 13.74 -2.38
CA ALA A 60 2.20 15.02 -1.91
C ALA A 60 3.18 16.17 -2.22
N LEU A 61 4.47 15.95 -2.02
CA LEU A 61 5.52 16.94 -2.33
C LEU A 61 5.64 17.26 -3.84
N LYS A 62 5.15 16.38 -4.72
CA LYS A 62 5.23 16.54 -6.18
C LYS A 62 3.97 17.13 -6.81
N ILE A 63 2.90 17.28 -6.02
CA ILE A 63 1.64 17.88 -6.47
C ILE A 63 1.68 19.37 -6.15
N SER A 64 1.46 20.21 -7.15
CA SER A 64 1.27 21.65 -6.96
C SER A 64 -0.22 21.97 -6.71
N GLY A 65 -0.51 22.97 -5.86
CA GLY A 65 -1.87 23.40 -5.57
C GLY A 65 -2.61 22.46 -4.61
N LYS A 66 -3.93 22.31 -4.81
CA LYS A 66 -4.82 21.45 -3.99
C LYS A 66 -4.47 19.97 -4.19
N LYS A 67 -4.08 19.31 -3.10
CA LYS A 67 -3.57 17.94 -3.05
C LYS A 67 -4.60 16.94 -2.56
N PHE A 68 -5.59 17.37 -1.77
CA PHE A 68 -6.52 16.45 -1.09
C PHE A 68 -7.21 15.49 -2.05
N GLY A 69 -7.88 16.01 -3.09
CA GLY A 69 -8.60 15.17 -4.04
C GLY A 69 -7.69 14.21 -4.82
N ILE A 70 -6.46 14.65 -5.16
CA ILE A 70 -5.49 13.81 -5.88
C ILE A 70 -4.97 12.69 -4.98
N LEU A 71 -4.63 13.00 -3.73
CA LEU A 71 -4.11 12.02 -2.78
C LEU A 71 -5.19 11.02 -2.37
N LEU A 72 -6.40 11.48 -2.05
CA LEU A 72 -7.53 10.60 -1.73
C LEU A 72 -7.85 9.64 -2.89
N GLY A 73 -7.91 10.17 -4.12
CA GLY A 73 -8.09 9.33 -5.32
C GLY A 73 -6.95 8.33 -5.51
N SER A 74 -5.71 8.72 -5.19
CA SER A 74 -4.55 7.82 -5.23
C SER A 74 -4.66 6.70 -4.19
N GLY A 75 -5.21 6.97 -2.99
CA GLY A 75 -5.49 5.96 -1.97
C GLY A 75 -6.40 4.84 -2.48
N PHE A 76 -7.51 5.20 -3.13
CA PHE A 76 -8.40 4.21 -3.73
C PHE A 76 -7.76 3.45 -4.89
N ILE A 77 -6.99 4.14 -5.75
CA ILE A 77 -6.26 3.48 -6.85
C ILE A 77 -5.25 2.47 -6.28
N TRP A 78 -4.51 2.82 -5.24
CA TRP A 78 -3.51 1.93 -4.64
C TRP A 78 -4.15 0.73 -3.96
N LEU A 79 -5.30 0.92 -3.29
CA LEU A 79 -6.10 -0.18 -2.75
C LEU A 79 -6.48 -1.19 -3.84
N ILE A 80 -7.01 -0.70 -4.97
CA ILE A 80 -7.40 -1.55 -6.10
C ILE A 80 -6.19 -2.26 -6.70
N ILE A 81 -5.06 -1.58 -6.87
CA ILE A 81 -3.82 -2.18 -7.38
C ILE A 81 -3.34 -3.29 -6.45
N ASN A 82 -3.30 -3.05 -5.14
CA ASN A 82 -2.77 -4.01 -4.17
C ASN A 82 -3.69 -5.23 -4.07
N TRP A 83 -5.01 -5.05 -4.01
CA TRP A 83 -5.95 -6.16 -4.12
C TRP A 83 -5.79 -6.90 -5.44
N GLY A 84 -5.73 -6.20 -6.58
CA GLY A 84 -5.56 -6.84 -7.88
C GLY A 84 -4.30 -7.72 -7.94
N LEU A 85 -3.16 -7.21 -7.48
CA LEU A 85 -1.90 -7.96 -7.44
C LEU A 85 -1.95 -9.14 -6.48
N ASP A 86 -2.60 -8.98 -5.33
CA ASP A 86 -2.78 -10.08 -4.39
C ASP A 86 -3.63 -11.19 -4.98
N PHE A 87 -4.76 -10.85 -5.61
CA PHE A 87 -5.61 -11.85 -6.26
C PHE A 87 -4.90 -12.56 -7.43
N LEU A 88 -4.02 -11.85 -8.15
CA LEU A 88 -3.28 -12.42 -9.28
C LEU A 88 -2.06 -13.24 -8.85
N ILE A 89 -1.41 -12.89 -7.73
CA ILE A 89 -0.09 -13.43 -7.35
C ILE A 89 -0.13 -14.03 -5.94
N LEU A 90 -0.47 -13.25 -4.92
CA LEU A 90 -0.33 -13.65 -3.52
C LEU A 90 -1.34 -14.74 -3.12
N LEU A 91 -2.58 -14.62 -3.55
CA LEU A 91 -3.67 -15.52 -3.21
C LEU A 91 -3.43 -16.93 -3.79
N PRO A 92 -3.12 -17.09 -5.10
CA PRO A 92 -2.72 -18.39 -5.64
C PRO A 92 -1.49 -18.99 -4.93
N MET A 93 -0.51 -18.15 -4.56
CA MET A 93 0.72 -18.59 -3.91
C MET A 93 0.50 -19.04 -2.46
N SER A 94 -0.35 -18.33 -1.72
CA SER A 94 -0.61 -18.59 -0.30
C SER A 94 -1.53 -19.78 -0.04
N LYS A 95 -2.28 -20.23 -1.05
CA LYS A 95 -3.31 -21.29 -0.94
C LYS A 95 -4.39 -20.99 0.11
N MET A 96 -4.55 -19.72 0.49
CA MET A 96 -5.59 -19.28 1.43
C MET A 96 -6.96 -19.26 0.75
N SER A 97 -8.02 -19.39 1.53
CA SER A 97 -9.36 -19.07 1.03
C SER A 97 -9.50 -17.56 0.79
N HIS A 98 -10.43 -17.18 -0.10
CA HIS A 98 -10.72 -15.76 -0.34
C HIS A 98 -11.14 -15.03 0.94
N GLY A 99 -11.93 -15.67 1.80
CA GLY A 99 -12.39 -15.10 3.08
C GLY A 99 -11.25 -14.89 4.06
N ASP A 100 -10.38 -15.90 4.22
CA ASP A 100 -9.20 -15.80 5.08
C ASP A 100 -8.25 -14.70 4.61
N TYR A 101 -8.05 -14.59 3.30
CA TYR A 101 -7.26 -13.53 2.71
C TYR A 101 -7.82 -12.15 3.06
N PHE A 102 -9.12 -11.92 2.88
CA PHE A 102 -9.71 -10.61 3.18
C PHE A 102 -9.57 -10.24 4.66
N ILE A 103 -9.84 -11.17 5.56
CA ILE A 103 -9.78 -10.92 7.01
C ILE A 103 -8.34 -10.68 7.46
N GLN A 104 -7.38 -11.46 6.96
CA GLN A 104 -6.01 -11.44 7.46
C GLN A 104 -5.11 -10.42 6.75
N ILE A 105 -5.42 -10.04 5.50
CA ILE A 105 -4.58 -9.19 4.66
C ILE A 105 -5.41 -8.07 4.03
N GLY A 106 -6.46 -8.42 3.29
CA GLY A 106 -7.21 -7.49 2.45
C GLY A 106 -7.77 -6.27 3.17
N LEU A 107 -8.30 -6.44 4.39
CA LEU A 107 -8.80 -5.34 5.23
C LEU A 107 -7.70 -4.39 5.69
N GLY A 108 -6.46 -4.87 5.84
CA GLY A 108 -5.32 -4.04 6.23
C GLY A 108 -5.04 -2.93 5.23
N TYR A 109 -5.34 -3.15 3.94
CA TYR A 109 -5.13 -2.14 2.90
C TYR A 109 -6.10 -0.95 2.97
N ILE A 110 -7.19 -1.03 3.73
CA ILE A 110 -8.06 0.14 3.98
C ILE A 110 -7.26 1.28 4.64
N ALA A 111 -6.21 0.96 5.40
CA ALA A 111 -5.29 1.95 5.95
C ALA A 111 -4.71 2.89 4.88
N MET A 112 -4.52 2.44 3.63
CA MET A 112 -4.04 3.29 2.54
C MET A 112 -4.98 4.48 2.29
N VAL A 113 -6.29 4.26 2.35
CA VAL A 113 -7.29 5.32 2.16
C VAL A 113 -7.20 6.32 3.32
N PHE A 114 -7.10 5.85 4.56
CA PHE A 114 -6.98 6.72 5.74
C PHE A 114 -5.69 7.55 5.76
N VAL A 115 -4.56 6.95 5.37
CA VAL A 115 -3.28 7.66 5.27
C VAL A 115 -3.35 8.72 4.17
N SER A 116 -3.87 8.35 2.99
CA SER A 116 -4.00 9.29 1.87
C SER A 116 -4.93 10.47 2.18
N PHE A 117 -6.04 10.20 2.87
CA PHE A 117 -6.98 11.20 3.37
C PHE A 117 -6.27 12.15 4.33
N SER A 118 -5.59 11.60 5.35
CA SER A 118 -4.97 12.39 6.41
C SER A 118 -3.89 13.31 5.86
N ILE A 119 -2.98 12.79 5.03
CA ILE A 119 -1.91 13.58 4.41
C ILE A 119 -2.51 14.65 3.49
N GLY A 120 -3.48 14.29 2.66
CA GLY A 120 -4.11 15.24 1.75
C GLY A 120 -4.86 16.36 2.47
N TRP A 121 -5.58 16.03 3.55
CA TRP A 121 -6.36 16.99 4.31
C TRP A 121 -5.46 18.01 5.00
N VAL A 122 -4.40 17.54 5.66
CA VAL A 122 -3.41 18.41 6.30
C VAL A 122 -2.69 19.26 5.26
N ALA A 123 -2.28 18.68 4.13
CA ALA A 123 -1.51 19.41 3.12
C ALA A 123 -2.27 20.60 2.51
N ASP A 124 -3.59 20.48 2.33
CA ASP A 124 -4.42 21.58 1.82
C ASP A 124 -4.78 22.57 2.92
N LYS A 125 -5.08 22.09 4.14
CA LYS A 125 -5.42 22.99 5.25
C LYS A 125 -4.23 23.85 5.68
N SER A 126 -3.03 23.28 5.75
CA SER A 126 -1.80 24.02 6.04
C SER A 126 -1.42 25.02 4.96
N ALA A 127 -1.79 24.78 3.69
CA ALA A 127 -1.56 25.73 2.61
C ALA A 127 -2.51 26.94 2.66
N ASN A 128 -3.73 26.77 3.19
CA ASN A 128 -4.70 27.87 3.36
C ASN A 128 -4.44 28.73 4.62
N LEU A 129 -3.57 28.29 5.52
CA LEU A 129 -3.18 29.04 6.73
C LEU A 129 -1.95 29.94 6.49
N ARG A 130 -1.33 29.88 5.31
CA ARG A 130 -0.19 30.71 4.88
C ARG A 130 -0.67 31.70 3.84
#